data_AF-A0A0B1P8H7-F1
#
_entry.id   AF-A0A0B1P8H7-F1
#
_cell.length_a   1.000
_cell.length_b   1.000
_cell.length_c   1.000
_cell.angle_alpha   90.00
_cell.angle_beta   90.00
_cell.angle_gamma   90.00
#
_symmetry.space_group_name_H-M   'P 1'
#
loop_
_entity.id
_entity.type
_entity.pdbx_description
1 polymer ?
#
loop_
_entity_poly.entity_id
_entity_poly.type
_entity_poly.pdbx_seq_one_letter_code
_entity_poly.pdbx_strand_id
1 'polypeptide(L)'
;MITKFLTEVKSVFNPFSVKAKPARLFLAFLPPSARRSMKIETKILPRESVEPSHLYLKFKDGLELNLKPDTLGLQGIFEEVDRHSRILLRKEELGGQ
;
A
#
# COMPACT_ATOMS: atom_id res chain seq x y z
N MET A 1 -2.37 -10.74 -0.07
CA MET A 1 -2.19 -9.44 -0.71
C MET A 1 -2.61 -9.48 -2.18
N ILE A 2 -3.81 -8.99 -2.45
CA ILE A 2 -4.38 -8.80 -3.78
C ILE A 2 -4.01 -7.38 -4.25
N THR A 3 -3.28 -7.26 -5.36
CA THR A 3 -2.82 -5.97 -5.89
C THR A 3 -3.49 -5.56 -7.20
N LYS A 4 -4.40 -6.39 -7.74
CA LYS A 4 -5.09 -6.18 -9.02
C LYS A 4 -5.87 -4.85 -9.06
N PHE A 5 -6.37 -4.42 -7.92
CA PHE A 5 -7.25 -3.25 -7.79
C PHE A 5 -6.52 -1.97 -7.38
N LEU A 6 -5.22 -2.03 -7.13
CA LEU A 6 -4.41 -0.86 -6.80
C LEU A 6 -4.05 -0.09 -8.07
N THR A 7 -4.16 1.23 -8.01
CA THR A 7 -3.85 2.16 -9.11
C THR A 7 -2.62 3.02 -8.78
N GLU A 8 -2.51 3.49 -7.54
CA GLU A 8 -1.39 4.29 -7.06
C GLU A 8 -0.94 3.82 -5.67
N VAL A 9 0.37 3.75 -5.48
CA VAL A 9 1.03 3.43 -4.21
C VAL A 9 2.05 4.52 -3.94
N LYS A 10 1.84 5.31 -2.90
CA LYS A 10 2.83 6.28 -2.41
C LYS A 10 3.32 5.89 -1.04
N SER A 11 4.62 5.73 -0.89
CA SER A 11 5.22 5.41 0.40
C SER A 11 6.22 6.48 0.80
N VAL A 12 6.06 7.00 2.02
CA VAL A 12 6.97 7.96 2.63
C VAL A 12 7.54 7.32 3.88
N PHE A 13 8.86 7.14 3.95
CA PHE A 13 9.47 6.50 5.11
C PHE A 13 10.94 6.88 5.29
N ASN A 14 11.41 6.81 6.54
CA ASN A 14 12.82 6.92 6.90
C ASN A 14 13.43 5.50 7.00
N PRO A 15 14.40 5.12 6.14
CA PRO A 15 14.96 3.77 6.11
C PRO A 15 15.79 3.42 7.36
N PHE A 16 16.20 4.42 8.14
CA PHE A 16 16.94 4.25 9.39
C PHE A 16 16.02 4.05 10.60
N SER A 17 14.73 4.35 10.47
CA SER A 17 13.74 4.08 11.51
C SER A 17 13.34 2.61 11.49
N VAL A 18 13.41 1.94 12.65
CA VAL A 18 12.95 0.54 12.79
C VAL A 18 11.46 0.41 12.48
N LYS A 19 10.67 1.46 12.79
CA LYS A 19 9.22 1.51 12.56
C LYS A 19 8.85 1.56 11.08
N ALA A 20 9.76 1.98 10.20
CA ALA A 20 9.57 2.00 8.75
C ALA A 20 9.71 0.62 8.08
N LYS A 21 10.11 -0.43 8.83
CA LYS A 21 10.26 -1.79 8.30
C LYS A 21 9.02 -2.30 7.55
N PRO A 22 7.78 -2.15 8.06
CA PRO A 22 6.58 -2.61 7.37
C PRO A 22 6.35 -1.91 6.03
N ALA A 23 6.66 -0.60 5.92
CA ALA A 23 6.54 0.14 4.66
C ALA A 23 7.45 -0.42 3.58
N ARG A 24 8.71 -0.71 3.94
CA ARG A 24 9.70 -1.31 3.03
C ARG A 24 9.30 -2.72 2.59
N LEU A 25 8.82 -3.52 3.54
CA LEU A 25 8.36 -4.88 3.23
C LEU A 25 7.15 -4.83 2.31
N PHE A 26 6.16 -3.98 2.58
CA PHE A 26 5.00 -3.81 1.71
C PHE A 26 5.38 -3.54 0.25
N LEU A 27 6.32 -2.62 0.00
CA LEU A 27 6.84 -2.34 -1.34
C LEU A 27 7.51 -3.55 -1.99
N ALA A 28 8.21 -4.37 -1.21
CA ALA A 28 8.86 -5.59 -1.70
C ALA A 28 7.87 -6.71 -2.07
N PHE A 29 6.67 -6.69 -1.51
CA PHE A 29 5.61 -7.65 -1.83
C PHE A 29 4.82 -7.30 -3.09
N LEU A 30 5.03 -6.11 -3.68
CA LEU A 30 4.42 -5.76 -4.96
C LEU A 30 4.97 -6.66 -6.08
N PRO A 31 4.12 -7.06 -7.05
CA PRO A 31 4.57 -7.93 -8.13
C PRO A 31 5.60 -7.22 -9.04
N PRO A 32 6.49 -7.94 -9.73
CA PRO A 32 7.48 -7.35 -10.65
C PRO A 32 6.84 -6.50 -11.77
N SER A 33 5.61 -6.85 -12.17
CA SER A 33 4.83 -6.14 -13.18
C SER A 33 4.13 -4.88 -12.66
N ALA A 34 4.19 -4.58 -11.35
CA ALA A 34 3.45 -3.49 -10.74
C ALA A 34 3.76 -2.13 -11.38
N ARG A 35 5.02 -1.85 -11.73
CA ARG A 35 5.37 -0.58 -12.39
C ARG A 35 4.72 -0.36 -13.76
N ARG A 36 4.21 -1.42 -14.39
CA ARG A 36 3.45 -1.33 -15.65
C ARG A 36 1.97 -1.03 -15.42
N SER A 37 1.39 -1.52 -14.32
CA SER A 37 -0.05 -1.45 -14.06
C SER A 37 -0.46 -0.36 -13.06
N MET A 38 0.46 0.08 -12.19
CA MET A 38 0.20 1.06 -11.13
C MET A 38 1.34 2.07 -11.02
N LYS A 39 1.01 3.26 -10.55
CA LYS A 39 1.98 4.32 -10.28
C LYS A 39 2.56 4.13 -8.88
N ILE A 40 3.89 4.03 -8.79
CA ILE A 40 4.59 3.80 -7.52
C ILE A 40 5.49 5.02 -7.25
N GLU A 41 5.21 5.74 -6.17
CA GLU A 41 6.02 6.87 -5.69
C GLU A 41 6.63 6.52 -4.33
N THR A 42 7.94 6.74 -4.19
CA THR A 42 8.64 6.50 -2.92
C THR A 42 9.41 7.75 -2.51
N LYS A 43 9.06 8.34 -1.37
CA LYS A 43 9.79 9.46 -0.77
C LYS A 43 10.60 8.96 0.41
N ILE A 44 11.91 9.00 0.27
CA ILE A 44 12.86 8.60 1.31
C ILE A 44 13.15 9.83 2.16
N LEU A 45 12.94 9.71 3.47
CA LEU A 45 13.23 10.79 4.42
C LEU A 45 14.70 10.71 4.89
N PRO A 46 15.34 11.86 5.17
CA PRO A 46 16.67 11.92 5.78
C PRO A 46 16.72 11.23 7.15
N ARG A 47 17.93 10.88 7.61
CA ARG A 47 18.15 10.17 8.87
C ARG A 47 17.66 10.97 10.08
N GLU A 48 17.80 12.29 10.01
CA GLU A 48 17.46 13.26 11.06
C GLU A 48 15.95 13.45 11.20
N SER A 49 15.17 13.05 10.18
CA SER A 49 13.73 13.20 10.20
C SER A 49 13.08 12.20 11.16
N VAL A 50 12.29 12.74 12.09
CA VAL A 50 11.47 11.98 13.06
C VAL A 50 10.02 11.84 12.55
N GLU A 51 9.75 12.22 11.30
CA GLU A 51 8.42 12.09 10.72
C GLU A 51 7.98 10.62 10.65
N PRO A 52 6.71 10.32 10.98
CA PRO A 52 6.18 8.96 10.91
C PRO A 52 6.11 8.46 9.47
N SER A 53 6.17 7.14 9.32
CA SER A 53 6.01 6.51 8.01
C SER A 53 4.56 6.62 7.55
N HIS A 54 4.35 6.87 6.26
CA HIS A 54 3.03 6.92 5.64
C HIS A 54 2.96 6.03 4.41
N LEU A 55 1.83 5.36 4.25
CA LEU A 55 1.51 4.56 3.07
C LEU A 55 0.16 4.99 2.53
N TYR A 56 0.16 5.59 1.36
CA TYR A 56 -1.02 6.01 0.63
C TYR A 56 -1.27 5.02 -0.50
N LEU A 57 -2.48 4.49 -0.54
CA LEU A 57 -2.94 3.54 -1.54
C LEU A 57 -4.18 4.10 -2.21
N LYS A 58 -4.24 3.98 -3.53
CA LYS A 58 -5.42 4.31 -4.32
C LYS A 58 -5.91 3.08 -5.05
N PHE A 59 -7.21 2.90 -5.06
CA PHE A 59 -7.87 1.77 -5.71
C PHE A 59 -8.59 2.22 -6.99
N LYS A 60 -8.98 1.24 -7.82
CA LYS A 60 -9.68 1.46 -9.10
C LYS A 60 -11.05 2.11 -8.94
N ASP A 61 -11.70 1.92 -7.79
CA ASP A 61 -12.98 2.55 -7.46
C ASP A 61 -12.83 4.02 -6.99
N GLY A 62 -11.59 4.53 -6.96
CA GLY A 62 -11.29 5.88 -6.49
C GLY A 62 -11.09 5.99 -4.98
N LEU A 63 -11.26 4.90 -4.22
CA LEU A 63 -11.01 4.93 -2.78
C LEU A 63 -9.52 5.17 -2.49
N GLU A 64 -9.26 6.06 -1.55
CA GLU A 64 -7.93 6.36 -1.04
C GLU A 64 -7.80 5.85 0.39
N LEU A 65 -6.73 5.09 0.65
CA LEU A 65 -6.40 4.49 1.93
C LEU A 65 -5.07 5.07 2.41
N ASN A 66 -5.11 5.80 3.53
CA ASN A 66 -3.92 6.32 4.19
C ASN A 66 -3.66 5.48 5.44
N LEU A 67 -2.61 4.67 5.36
CA LEU A 67 -2.20 3.74 6.41
C LEU A 67 -0.94 4.26 7.08
N LYS A 68 -0.84 4.05 8.39
CA LYS A 68 0.35 4.30 9.19
C LYS A 68 1.06 2.97 9.45
N PRO A 69 2.16 2.66 8.73
CA PRO A 69 2.85 1.39 8.88
C PRO A 69 3.44 1.19 10.28
N ASP A 70 3.77 2.29 10.95
CA ASP A 70 4.36 2.32 12.29
C ASP A 70 3.40 1.74 13.37
N THR A 71 2.08 1.84 13.16
CA THR A 71 1.07 1.39 14.14
C THR A 71 0.42 0.06 13.74
N LEU A 72 0.15 -0.15 12.45
CA LEU A 72 -0.56 -1.32 11.95
C LEU A 72 0.33 -2.56 11.82
N GLY A 73 1.63 -2.37 11.56
CA GLY A 73 2.52 -3.46 11.17
C GLY A 73 2.20 -4.02 9.78
N LEU A 74 2.97 -5.02 9.33
CA LEU A 74 2.85 -5.54 7.96
C LEU A 74 1.56 -6.33 7.74
N GLN A 75 1.18 -7.18 8.70
CA GLN A 75 -0.03 -8.00 8.61
C GLN A 75 -1.30 -7.14 8.56
N GLY A 76 -1.40 -6.13 9.43
CA GLY A 76 -2.54 -5.21 9.43
C GLY A 76 -2.67 -4.44 8.11
N ILE A 77 -1.56 -4.03 7.49
CA ILE A 77 -1.59 -3.41 6.15
C ILE A 77 -2.16 -4.40 5.11
N PHE A 78 -1.72 -5.65 5.13
CA PHE A 78 -2.21 -6.66 4.20
C PHE A 78 -3.68 -6.96 4.38
N GLU A 79 -4.16 -7.05 5.62
CA GLU A 79 -5.57 -7.28 5.91
C GLU A 79 -6.44 -6.16 5.39
N GLU A 80 -6.04 -4.89 5.60
CA GLU A 80 -6.79 -3.74 5.10
C GLU A 80 -6.85 -3.71 3.56
N VAL A 81 -5.72 -3.98 2.90
CA VAL A 81 -5.64 -4.04 1.44
C VAL A 81 -6.47 -5.20 0.89
N ASP A 82 -6.37 -6.38 1.50
CA ASP A 82 -7.11 -7.58 1.06
C ASP A 82 -8.60 -7.43 1.32
N ARG A 83 -9.00 -6.80 2.42
CA ARG A 83 -10.41 -6.53 2.75
C ARG A 83 -11.07 -5.73 1.65
N HIS A 84 -10.49 -4.59 1.27
CA HIS A 84 -11.07 -3.75 0.22
C HIS A 84 -11.00 -4.43 -1.15
N SER A 85 -9.88 -5.08 -1.46
CA SER A 85 -9.71 -5.82 -2.72
C SER A 85 -10.74 -6.94 -2.90
N ARG A 86 -11.10 -7.66 -1.83
CA ARG A 86 -12.14 -8.70 -1.88
C ARG A 86 -13.53 -8.14 -2.11
N ILE A 87 -13.84 -6.97 -1.56
CA ILE A 87 -15.11 -6.28 -1.83
C ILE A 87 -15.20 -5.92 -3.32
N LEU A 88 -14.12 -5.39 -3.89
CA LEU A 88 -14.06 -5.07 -5.32
C LEU A 88 -14.15 -6.31 -6.20
N LEU A 89 -13.49 -7.41 -5.81
CA LEU A 89 -13.61 -8.68 -6.51
C LEU A 89 -15.06 -9.18 -6.55
N ARG A 90 -15.76 -9.18 -5.40
CA ARG A 90 -17.17 -9.57 -5.35
C ARG A 90 -18.06 -8.66 -6.19
N LYS A 91 -17.79 -7.35 -6.22
CA LYS A 91 -18.53 -6.41 -7.08
C LYS A 91 -18.29 -6.69 -8.57
N GLU A 92 -17.06 -7.02 -8.95
CA GLU A 92 -16.69 -7.42 -10.32
C GLU A 92 -17.41 -8.73 -10.72
N GLU A 93 -17.49 -9.70 -9.81
CA GLU A 93 -18.21 -10.97 -10.01
C GLU A 93 -19.73 -10.77 -10.14
N LEU A 94 -20.34 -9.96 -9.27
CA LEU A 94 -21.79 -9.72 -9.27
C LEU A 94 -22.26 -8.82 -10.42
N GLY A 95 -21.40 -7.92 -10.90
CA GLY A 95 -21.65 -7.07 -12.07
C GLY A 95 -21.38 -7.77 -13.41
N GLY A 96 -20.97 -9.04 -13.38
CA GLY A 96 -20.61 -9.85 -14.56
C GLY A 96 -21.77 -10.56 -15.24
N GLN A 97 -22.98 -10.01 -15.21
CA GLN A 97 -24.12 -10.42 -16.05
C GLN A 97 -24.48 -9.31 -17.04
#